data_AF-A0A518K0S2-F1
#
_entry.id   AF-A0A518K0S2-F1
#
_cell.length_a   1.000
_cell.length_b   1.000
_cell.length_c   1.000
_cell.angle_alpha   90.00
_cell.angle_beta   90.00
_cell.angle_gamma   90.00
#
_symmetry.space_group_name_H-M   'P 1'
#
loop_
_entity.id
_entity.type
_entity.pdbx_description
1 polymer ?
#
loop_
_entity_poly.entity_id
_entity_poly.type
_entity_poly.pdbx_seq_one_letter_code
_entity_poly.pdbx_strand_id
1 'polypeptide(L)'
;MIDQHFAGDAACASCHPKQAAAQLRSGHSRTAVAMLDSDFASELLAGPPYQDSRRSQTFEFTSHRDRFMVRDADDPDLPSLPVTWLLGSGTHAQTPIFVDQRAQRGVEMRWSFLANRGGIGLTPEHEKFDQYEAKSLQCYGRPMDAGDVRSCLGCHTTVGPPAQLSIQNDLYVANVGCERCHGPRKQHAQLAQQGRGEESKPLVQYASAEDYIDACAQCHRDESSVSPTAQPHELVRFQPYGLKRSRCYLESPDKLTCSTCHDPHDTVSHDRTVYIQQCQQCHQSGHDSLCTASPQGDCIDCHMPATEWTAGIAFHDHEIRIHEALAPKHSTPQVKP
;
A
#
# COMPACT_ATOMS: atom_id res chain seq x y z
N MET A 1 17.19 6.41 20.08
CA MET A 1 16.25 7.50 19.69
C MET A 1 14.85 6.96 19.46
N ILE A 2 14.66 5.87 18.68
CA ILE A 2 13.33 5.24 18.48
C ILE A 2 12.72 4.80 19.83
N ASP A 3 13.44 3.98 20.60
CA ASP A 3 12.99 3.51 21.91
C ASP A 3 12.75 4.62 22.94
N GLN A 4 13.14 5.87 22.68
CA GLN A 4 12.86 6.98 23.59
C GLN A 4 11.44 7.52 23.42
N HIS A 5 10.83 7.37 22.26
CA HIS A 5 9.53 7.99 21.93
C HIS A 5 8.47 6.99 21.46
N PHE A 6 8.88 5.86 20.89
CA PHE A 6 8.00 4.81 20.39
C PHE A 6 7.84 3.70 21.44
N ALA A 7 6.62 3.20 21.56
CA ALA A 7 6.26 2.12 22.48
C ALA A 7 6.37 0.73 21.83
N GLY A 8 6.21 0.69 20.51
CA GLY A 8 6.00 -0.54 19.74
C GLY A 8 4.58 -1.10 19.91
N ASP A 9 4.08 -1.78 18.87
CA ASP A 9 2.69 -2.25 18.80
C ASP A 9 2.29 -3.17 19.97
N ALA A 10 3.23 -3.96 20.48
CA ALA A 10 3.01 -4.86 21.61
C ALA A 10 2.58 -4.10 22.89
N ALA A 11 3.04 -2.86 23.08
CA ALA A 11 2.67 -2.04 24.22
C ALA A 11 1.19 -1.59 24.18
N CYS A 12 0.59 -1.58 22.99
CA CYS A 12 -0.81 -1.18 22.78
C CYS A 12 -1.79 -2.32 23.11
N ALA A 13 -1.36 -3.59 22.95
CA ALA A 13 -2.25 -4.75 22.96
C ALA A 13 -2.92 -5.04 24.32
N SER A 14 -2.28 -4.68 25.44
CA SER A 14 -2.85 -4.93 26.77
C SER A 14 -4.08 -4.07 27.07
N CYS A 15 -4.11 -2.83 26.58
CA CYS A 15 -5.21 -1.89 26.75
C CYS A 15 -6.17 -1.87 25.54
N HIS A 16 -5.68 -2.16 24.33
CA HIS A 16 -6.44 -2.17 23.08
C HIS A 16 -6.43 -3.55 22.39
N PRO A 17 -6.85 -4.64 23.07
CA PRO A 17 -6.69 -6.00 22.54
C PRO A 17 -7.50 -6.25 21.26
N LYS A 18 -8.65 -5.58 21.10
CA LYS A 18 -9.48 -5.71 19.90
C LYS A 18 -8.79 -5.11 18.67
N GLN A 19 -8.29 -3.88 18.78
CA GLN A 19 -7.60 -3.17 17.72
C GLN A 19 -6.28 -3.86 17.38
N ALA A 20 -5.51 -4.29 18.38
CA ALA A 20 -4.26 -5.03 18.16
C ALA A 20 -4.51 -6.34 17.40
N ALA A 21 -5.54 -7.11 17.78
CA ALA A 21 -5.90 -8.34 17.08
C ALA A 21 -6.39 -8.09 15.64
N ALA A 22 -7.11 -7.00 15.40
CA ALA A 22 -7.53 -6.59 14.06
C ALA A 22 -6.33 -6.16 13.19
N GLN A 23 -5.43 -5.33 13.74
CA GLN A 23 -4.24 -4.85 13.04
C GLN A 23 -3.37 -5.99 12.54
N LEU A 24 -3.20 -7.05 13.33
CA LEU A 24 -2.44 -8.23 12.90
C LEU A 24 -3.03 -8.92 11.65
N ARG A 25 -4.36 -8.87 11.44
CA ARG A 25 -5.00 -9.42 10.24
C ARG A 25 -4.90 -8.50 9.02
N SER A 26 -4.67 -7.21 9.22
CA SER A 26 -4.64 -6.22 8.15
C SER A 26 -3.52 -6.47 7.14
N GLY A 27 -3.58 -5.78 6.00
CA GLY A 27 -2.43 -5.68 5.09
C GLY A 27 -1.30 -4.82 5.69
N HIS A 28 -1.64 -3.82 6.50
CA HIS A 28 -0.71 -2.89 7.14
C HIS A 28 0.34 -3.59 8.01
N SER A 29 -0.03 -4.66 8.72
CA SER A 29 0.89 -5.43 9.57
C SER A 29 1.93 -6.25 8.81
N ARG A 30 1.87 -6.29 7.48
CA ARG A 30 2.69 -7.17 6.62
C ARG A 30 3.28 -6.45 5.41
N THR A 31 3.38 -5.12 5.45
CA THR A 31 3.85 -4.32 4.32
C THR A 31 5.36 -4.31 4.13
N ALA A 32 6.16 -4.65 5.15
CA ALA A 32 7.61 -4.77 5.02
C ALA A 32 8.16 -5.91 5.88
N VAL A 33 9.04 -6.71 5.29
CA VAL A 33 9.84 -7.69 6.01
C VAL A 33 11.27 -7.69 5.46
N ALA A 34 12.25 -8.08 6.28
CA ALA A 34 13.57 -8.38 5.75
C ALA A 34 13.44 -9.51 4.74
N MET A 35 14.04 -9.37 3.54
CA MET A 35 13.82 -10.32 2.45
C MET A 35 14.08 -11.77 2.90
N LEU A 36 15.19 -12.00 3.60
CA LEU A 36 15.60 -13.33 4.04
C LEU A 36 14.61 -14.01 5.00
N ASP A 37 13.83 -13.23 5.76
CA ASP A 37 12.89 -13.74 6.75
C ASP A 37 11.50 -14.03 6.16
N SER A 38 11.33 -13.88 4.85
CA SER A 38 10.05 -14.07 4.16
C SER A 38 9.85 -15.51 3.65
N ASP A 39 8.59 -15.94 3.61
CA ASP A 39 8.21 -17.20 2.96
C ASP A 39 8.62 -17.20 1.48
N PHE A 40 8.48 -16.06 0.80
CA PHE A 40 8.88 -15.91 -0.60
C PHE A 40 10.39 -16.14 -0.80
N ALA A 41 11.25 -15.66 0.11
CA ALA A 41 12.67 -15.99 0.04
C ALA A 41 12.93 -17.49 0.20
N SER A 42 12.21 -18.16 1.11
CA SER A 42 12.34 -19.61 1.30
C SER A 42 11.94 -20.38 0.03
N GLU A 43 10.87 -19.96 -0.63
CA GLU A 43 10.44 -20.52 -1.92
C GLU A 43 11.50 -20.33 -3.02
N LEU A 44 12.04 -19.12 -3.15
CA LEU A 44 13.05 -18.82 -4.18
C LEU A 44 14.38 -19.54 -3.96
N LEU A 45 14.80 -19.73 -2.70
CA LEU A 45 16.03 -20.46 -2.37
C LEU A 45 15.89 -21.97 -2.60
N ALA A 46 14.69 -22.52 -2.48
CA ALA A 46 14.42 -23.94 -2.74
C ALA A 46 14.04 -24.22 -4.21
N GLY A 47 13.62 -23.18 -4.95
CA GLY A 47 13.15 -23.26 -6.32
C GLY A 47 14.26 -23.21 -7.38
N PRO A 48 13.88 -23.40 -8.66
CA PRO A 48 14.79 -23.18 -9.77
C PRO A 48 15.10 -21.68 -9.96
N PRO A 49 16.14 -21.35 -10.74
CA PRO A 49 16.37 -19.98 -11.19
C PRO A 49 15.14 -19.41 -11.92
N TYR A 50 14.90 -18.12 -11.77
CA TYR A 50 13.79 -17.44 -12.44
C TYR A 50 14.23 -16.89 -13.80
N GLN A 51 13.63 -17.40 -14.87
CA GLN A 51 13.82 -16.84 -16.21
C GLN A 51 12.93 -15.61 -16.40
N ASP A 52 13.53 -14.46 -16.72
CA ASP A 52 12.76 -13.24 -16.98
C ASP A 52 11.85 -13.43 -18.20
N SER A 53 10.57 -13.12 -18.04
CA SER A 53 9.57 -13.31 -19.09
C SER A 53 9.73 -12.41 -20.33
N ARG A 54 10.59 -11.38 -20.26
CA ARG A 54 10.73 -10.33 -21.29
C ARG A 54 12.16 -10.05 -21.70
N ARG A 55 13.14 -10.41 -20.89
CA ARG A 55 14.58 -10.25 -21.17
C ARG A 55 15.26 -11.61 -21.24
N SER A 56 16.36 -11.68 -21.99
CA SER A 56 17.27 -12.84 -21.96
C SER A 56 18.15 -12.78 -20.71
N GLN A 57 17.52 -12.91 -19.54
CA GLN A 57 18.20 -12.92 -18.24
C GLN A 57 17.56 -13.99 -17.35
N THR A 58 18.40 -14.67 -16.58
CA THR A 58 18.01 -15.71 -15.63
C THR A 58 18.54 -15.33 -14.26
N PHE A 59 17.65 -15.15 -13.28
CA PHE A 59 18.02 -14.76 -11.93
C PHE A 59 18.18 -15.99 -11.04
N GLU A 60 19.35 -16.10 -10.42
CA GLU A 60 19.66 -17.11 -9.40
C GLU A 60 19.61 -16.50 -8.01
N PHE A 61 19.05 -17.27 -7.07
CA PHE A 61 18.86 -16.85 -5.68
C PHE A 61 19.70 -17.73 -4.76
N THR A 62 20.44 -17.09 -3.86
CA THR A 62 21.27 -17.80 -2.87
C THR A 62 21.22 -17.09 -1.53
N SER A 63 21.60 -17.79 -0.46
CA SER A 63 21.87 -17.17 0.83
C SER A 63 23.38 -17.17 1.09
N HIS A 64 23.93 -16.01 1.48
CA HIS A 64 25.34 -15.90 1.84
C HIS A 64 25.56 -14.89 2.96
N ARG A 65 26.11 -15.38 4.08
CA ARG A 65 26.33 -14.62 5.33
C ARG A 65 25.04 -13.96 5.82
N ASP A 66 24.00 -14.76 5.99
CA ASP A 66 22.68 -14.33 6.46
C ASP A 66 22.08 -13.16 5.66
N ARG A 67 22.28 -13.21 4.33
CA ARG A 67 21.65 -12.28 3.39
C ARG A 67 21.12 -13.05 2.19
N PHE A 68 19.93 -12.67 1.75
CA PHE A 68 19.39 -13.11 0.48
C PHE A 68 20.13 -12.39 -0.65
N MET A 69 20.65 -13.16 -1.60
CA MET A 69 21.47 -12.67 -2.71
C MET A 69 20.80 -13.04 -4.03
N VAL A 70 20.84 -12.12 -4.99
CA VAL A 70 20.45 -12.36 -6.38
C VAL A 70 21.64 -12.16 -7.32
N ARG A 71 21.75 -13.00 -8.34
CA ARG A 71 22.74 -12.91 -9.41
C ARG A 71 22.06 -13.08 -10.77
N ASP A 72 22.53 -12.36 -11.78
CA ASP A 72 22.23 -12.69 -13.17
C ASP A 72 23.12 -13.86 -13.63
N ALA A 73 22.50 -14.99 -13.96
CA ALA A 73 23.19 -16.20 -14.38
C ALA A 73 23.83 -16.06 -15.76
N ASP A 74 23.23 -15.22 -16.62
CA ASP A 74 23.64 -15.02 -18.01
C ASP A 74 24.77 -13.98 -18.15
N ASP A 75 25.08 -13.25 -17.08
CA ASP A 75 26.21 -12.30 -17.02
C ASP A 75 27.05 -12.50 -15.73
N PRO A 76 28.07 -13.38 -15.76
CA PRO A 76 28.89 -13.67 -14.59
C PRO A 76 29.80 -12.52 -14.14
N ASP A 77 29.99 -11.47 -14.95
CA ASP A 77 30.79 -10.31 -14.55
C ASP A 77 29.98 -9.34 -13.67
N LEU A 78 28.64 -9.45 -13.68
CA LEU A 78 27.78 -8.66 -12.82
C LEU A 78 27.91 -9.12 -11.36
N PRO A 79 28.06 -8.19 -10.41
CA PRO A 79 28.17 -8.54 -9.00
C PRO A 79 26.81 -9.01 -8.45
N SER A 80 26.80 -10.06 -7.63
CA SER A 80 25.60 -10.44 -6.89
C SER A 80 25.14 -9.32 -5.94
N LEU A 81 23.85 -9.04 -5.91
CA LEU A 81 23.27 -8.00 -5.06
C LEU A 81 22.58 -8.60 -3.83
N PRO A 82 22.79 -8.05 -2.63
CA PRO A 82 22.00 -8.43 -1.46
C PRO A 82 20.62 -7.78 -1.55
N VAL A 83 19.54 -8.56 -1.53
CA VAL A 83 18.18 -8.04 -1.47
C VAL A 83 17.82 -7.82 -0.01
N THR A 84 17.42 -6.59 0.33
CA THR A 84 17.30 -6.16 1.73
C THR A 84 15.88 -6.30 2.27
N TRP A 85 14.90 -5.82 1.52
CA TRP A 85 13.51 -5.72 1.97
C TRP A 85 12.58 -6.37 0.97
N LEU A 86 11.50 -6.96 1.45
CA LEU A 86 10.34 -7.36 0.66
C LEU A 86 9.18 -6.45 1.04
N LEU A 87 8.64 -5.70 0.07
CA LEU A 87 7.64 -4.67 0.27
C LEU A 87 6.29 -5.06 -0.33
N GLY A 88 5.22 -4.93 0.44
CA GLY A 88 3.84 -5.23 0.03
C GLY A 88 3.21 -6.27 0.95
N SER A 89 1.89 -6.16 1.15
CA SER A 89 1.13 -7.03 2.07
C SER A 89 0.94 -8.47 1.59
N GLY A 90 1.24 -8.74 0.32
CA GLY A 90 0.91 -10.01 -0.35
C GLY A 90 -0.53 -10.11 -0.84
N THR A 91 -1.39 -9.11 -0.60
CA THR A 91 -2.77 -9.09 -1.12
C THR A 91 -2.79 -9.04 -2.66
N HIS A 92 -1.88 -8.27 -3.25
CA HIS A 92 -1.72 -8.16 -4.70
C HIS A 92 -0.34 -8.62 -5.15
N ALA A 93 0.70 -8.04 -4.55
CA ALA A 93 2.08 -8.34 -4.84
C ALA A 93 2.99 -8.08 -3.64
N GLN A 94 4.19 -8.66 -3.70
CA GLN A 94 5.32 -8.27 -2.84
C GLN A 94 6.56 -8.09 -3.72
N THR A 95 7.14 -6.88 -3.65
CA THR A 95 8.25 -6.44 -4.48
C THR A 95 9.51 -6.34 -3.63
N PRO A 96 10.56 -7.10 -3.94
CA PRO A 96 11.84 -6.99 -3.27
C PRO A 96 12.59 -5.72 -3.70
N ILE A 97 13.32 -5.12 -2.76
CA ILE A 97 14.24 -4.02 -3.03
C ILE A 97 15.62 -4.28 -2.42
N PHE A 98 16.65 -3.83 -3.12
CA PHE A 98 18.00 -3.67 -2.58
C PHE A 98 18.19 -2.22 -2.14
N VAL A 99 18.72 -2.04 -0.92
CA VAL A 99 19.16 -0.74 -0.38
C VAL A 99 20.67 -0.74 -0.18
N ASP A 100 21.37 0.10 -0.94
CA ASP A 100 22.78 0.40 -0.74
C ASP A 100 22.92 1.54 0.29
N GLN A 101 23.11 1.17 1.56
CA GLN A 101 23.27 2.12 2.66
C GLN A 101 24.54 2.98 2.55
N ARG A 102 25.52 2.61 1.73
CA ARG A 102 26.72 3.45 1.53
C ARG A 102 26.50 4.48 0.44
N ALA A 103 25.95 4.05 -0.69
CA ALA A 103 25.69 4.93 -1.82
C ALA A 103 24.34 5.67 -1.71
N GLN A 104 23.52 5.36 -0.70
CA GLN A 104 22.22 5.98 -0.45
C GLN A 104 21.30 5.88 -1.68
N ARG A 105 21.25 4.70 -2.28
CA ARG A 105 20.49 4.38 -3.49
C ARG A 105 19.96 2.95 -3.39
N GLY A 106 19.14 2.53 -4.33
CA GLY A 106 18.61 1.17 -4.33
C GLY A 106 18.29 0.64 -5.72
N VAL A 107 17.70 -0.55 -5.72
CA VAL A 107 17.10 -1.17 -6.91
C VAL A 107 15.79 -1.80 -6.49
N GLU A 108 14.71 -1.43 -7.17
CA GLU A 108 13.47 -2.19 -7.13
C GLU A 108 13.63 -3.38 -8.08
N MET A 109 13.49 -4.60 -7.56
CA MET A 109 13.80 -5.80 -8.32
C MET A 109 12.79 -6.02 -9.45
N ARG A 110 13.26 -6.61 -10.55
CA ARG A 110 12.45 -6.91 -11.73
C ARG A 110 11.44 -8.04 -11.54
N TRP A 111 11.57 -8.79 -10.46
CA TRP A 111 10.71 -9.90 -10.10
C TRP A 111 10.01 -9.62 -8.78
N SER A 112 8.75 -10.02 -8.69
CA SER A 112 7.88 -9.87 -7.52
C SER A 112 7.10 -11.16 -7.29
N PHE A 113 6.66 -11.40 -6.06
CA PHE A 113 5.56 -12.33 -5.82
C PHE A 113 4.26 -11.70 -6.30
N LEU A 114 3.47 -12.42 -7.10
CA LEU A 114 2.18 -11.97 -7.62
C LEU A 114 1.07 -12.91 -7.11
N ALA A 115 0.16 -12.38 -6.30
CA ALA A 115 -0.87 -13.18 -5.63
C ALA A 115 -1.86 -13.83 -6.61
N ASN A 116 -2.21 -13.12 -7.69
CA ASN A 116 -3.08 -13.64 -8.75
C ASN A 116 -2.48 -14.81 -9.54
N ARG A 117 -1.16 -15.03 -9.45
CA ARG A 117 -0.45 -16.16 -10.05
C ARG A 117 0.01 -17.19 -9.02
N GLY A 118 -0.04 -16.84 -7.73
CA GLY A 118 0.50 -17.68 -6.66
C GLY A 118 2.00 -17.93 -6.79
N GLY A 119 2.77 -16.97 -7.31
CA GLY A 119 4.21 -17.18 -7.52
C GLY A 119 4.95 -15.97 -8.10
N ILE A 120 6.23 -16.18 -8.40
CA ILE A 120 7.12 -15.17 -8.99
C ILE A 120 6.66 -14.73 -10.39
N GLY A 121 6.77 -13.44 -10.66
CA GLY A 121 6.57 -12.88 -12.00
C GLY A 121 7.22 -11.51 -12.14
N LEU A 122 7.07 -10.90 -13.31
CA LEU A 122 7.57 -9.55 -13.57
C LEU A 122 6.93 -8.55 -12.61
N THR A 123 7.76 -7.71 -11.99
CA THR A 123 7.30 -6.61 -11.12
C THR A 123 6.38 -5.67 -11.90
N PRO A 124 5.25 -5.24 -11.32
CA PRO A 124 4.35 -4.25 -11.92
C PRO A 124 5.09 -3.04 -12.50
N GLU A 125 4.72 -2.62 -13.71
CA GLU A 125 5.34 -1.52 -14.47
C GLU A 125 6.76 -1.78 -15.00
N HIS A 126 7.36 -2.95 -14.77
CA HIS A 126 8.73 -3.22 -15.22
C HIS A 126 8.88 -3.54 -16.71
N GLU A 127 7.77 -3.66 -17.44
CA GLU A 127 7.76 -3.62 -18.90
C GLU A 127 8.36 -2.30 -19.45
N LYS A 128 8.31 -1.21 -18.67
CA LYS A 128 8.93 0.08 -19.00
C LYS A 128 10.46 0.03 -18.99
N PHE A 129 11.05 -1.00 -18.38
CA PHE A 129 12.49 -1.20 -18.30
C PHE A 129 12.98 -2.32 -19.23
N ASP A 130 12.27 -2.75 -20.26
CA ASP A 130 12.79 -3.79 -21.16
C ASP A 130 14.13 -3.43 -21.81
N GLN A 131 14.33 -2.14 -22.11
CA GLN A 131 15.63 -1.58 -22.46
C GLN A 131 16.37 -1.12 -21.21
N TYR A 132 17.64 -1.50 -21.11
CA TYR A 132 18.47 -1.18 -19.96
C TYR A 132 19.93 -1.00 -20.35
N GLU A 133 20.66 -0.24 -19.54
CA GLU A 133 22.10 -0.11 -19.64
C GLU A 133 22.78 -1.40 -19.15
N ALA A 134 23.51 -2.08 -20.05
CA ALA A 134 24.28 -3.27 -19.71
C ALA A 134 25.38 -2.96 -18.68
N LYS A 135 25.76 -3.98 -17.88
CA LYS A 135 26.79 -3.85 -16.83
C LYS A 135 26.45 -2.77 -15.78
N SER A 136 25.16 -2.51 -15.54
CA SER A 136 24.67 -1.52 -14.58
C SER A 136 23.66 -2.12 -13.59
N LEU A 137 23.21 -1.33 -12.61
CA LEU A 137 22.13 -1.74 -11.71
C LEU A 137 20.79 -2.00 -12.44
N GLN A 138 20.61 -1.45 -13.65
CA GLN A 138 19.39 -1.66 -14.45
C GLN A 138 19.22 -3.11 -14.92
N CYS A 139 20.31 -3.90 -14.87
CA CYS A 139 20.27 -5.34 -15.12
C CYS A 139 19.42 -6.09 -14.08
N TYR A 140 19.23 -5.54 -12.88
CA TYR A 140 18.47 -6.16 -11.79
C TYR A 140 17.03 -5.63 -11.64
N GLY A 141 16.73 -4.46 -12.22
CA GLY A 141 15.42 -3.82 -12.12
C GLY A 141 15.52 -2.30 -12.25
N ARG A 142 14.64 -1.55 -11.58
CA ARG A 142 14.60 -0.09 -11.64
C ARG A 142 15.59 0.51 -10.61
N PRO A 143 16.64 1.24 -11.02
CA PRO A 143 17.47 1.97 -10.08
C PRO A 143 16.65 3.02 -9.34
N MET A 144 16.94 3.18 -8.06
CA MET A 144 16.28 4.10 -7.15
C MET A 144 17.29 5.06 -6.55
N ASP A 145 16.98 6.35 -6.51
CA ASP A 145 17.75 7.31 -5.74
C ASP A 145 17.39 7.28 -4.24
N ALA A 146 17.97 8.19 -3.45
CA ALA A 146 17.69 8.26 -2.02
C ALA A 146 16.23 8.63 -1.72
N GLY A 147 15.60 9.45 -2.57
CA GLY A 147 14.21 9.85 -2.45
C GLY A 147 13.26 8.69 -2.74
N ASP A 148 13.52 7.94 -3.82
CA ASP A 148 12.80 6.71 -4.17
C ASP A 148 12.81 5.71 -3.00
N VAL A 149 14.00 5.38 -2.46
CA VAL A 149 14.14 4.42 -1.36
C VAL A 149 13.34 4.88 -0.13
N ARG A 150 13.40 6.18 0.21
CA ARG A 150 12.64 6.75 1.32
C ARG A 150 11.15 6.75 1.07
N SER A 151 10.71 6.96 -0.16
CA SER A 151 9.30 6.90 -0.53
C SER A 151 8.74 5.49 -0.32
N CYS A 152 9.46 4.47 -0.82
CA CYS A 152 9.13 3.06 -0.60
C CYS A 152 9.08 2.71 0.89
N LEU A 153 10.16 2.96 1.63
CA LEU A 153 10.21 2.61 3.05
C LEU A 153 9.25 3.46 3.89
N GLY A 154 9.03 4.73 3.55
CA GLY A 154 8.13 5.62 4.28
C GLY A 154 6.67 5.19 4.26
N CYS A 155 6.23 4.51 3.19
CA CYS A 155 4.88 3.95 3.10
C CYS A 155 4.76 2.55 3.73
N HIS A 156 5.87 1.82 3.83
CA HIS A 156 5.89 0.41 4.25
C HIS A 156 6.44 0.17 5.65
N THR A 157 6.82 1.23 6.38
CA THR A 157 7.40 1.16 7.73
C THR A 157 6.67 2.08 8.70
N THR A 158 6.77 1.76 9.99
CA THR A 158 6.15 2.50 11.08
C THR A 158 7.00 3.70 11.44
N VAL A 159 8.31 3.48 11.46
CA VAL A 159 9.32 4.46 11.79
C VAL A 159 10.38 4.42 10.71
N GLY A 160 10.81 5.60 10.27
CA GLY A 160 12.00 5.78 9.46
C GLY A 160 12.80 6.99 9.95
N PRO A 161 14.10 7.08 9.64
CA PRO A 161 14.92 8.21 10.01
C PRO A 161 14.45 9.48 9.29
N PRO A 162 14.55 10.67 9.94
CA PRO A 162 14.35 11.96 9.28
C PRO A 162 15.17 12.10 8.00
N ALA A 163 14.73 12.96 7.07
CA ALA A 163 15.37 13.14 5.76
C ALA A 163 16.86 13.52 5.85
N GLN A 164 17.27 14.17 6.95
CA GLN A 164 18.65 14.62 7.19
C GLN A 164 19.61 13.49 7.59
N LEU A 165 19.10 12.36 8.09
CA LEU A 165 19.90 11.22 8.50
C LEU A 165 20.00 10.21 7.38
N SER A 166 21.15 9.56 7.21
CA SER A 166 21.34 8.51 6.20
C SER A 166 20.36 7.35 6.37
N ILE A 167 19.96 6.75 5.24
CA ILE A 167 19.21 5.50 5.16
C ILE A 167 20.11 4.42 5.78
N GLN A 168 19.68 3.91 6.93
CA GLN A 168 20.24 2.73 7.58
C GLN A 168 19.10 1.78 7.91
N ASN A 169 19.24 0.50 7.57
CA ASN A 169 18.13 -0.46 7.66
C ASN A 169 17.67 -0.66 9.11
N ASP A 170 18.57 -0.55 10.09
CA ASP A 170 18.30 -0.66 11.52
C ASP A 170 17.55 0.55 12.12
N LEU A 171 17.42 1.64 11.36
CA LEU A 171 16.62 2.81 11.73
C LEU A 171 15.17 2.72 11.24
N TYR A 172 14.80 1.65 10.55
CA TYR A 172 13.43 1.42 10.11
C TYR A 172 12.74 0.36 10.98
N VAL A 173 11.53 0.68 11.44
CA VAL A 173 10.64 -0.31 12.09
C VAL A 173 9.65 -0.80 11.05
N ALA A 174 9.76 -2.07 10.70
CA ALA A 174 8.98 -2.70 9.65
C ALA A 174 7.45 -2.58 9.85
N ASN A 175 6.72 -2.72 8.75
CA ASN A 175 5.25 -2.70 8.66
C ASN A 175 4.62 -1.36 9.02
N VAL A 176 3.33 -1.20 8.74
CA VAL A 176 2.52 -0.06 9.19
C VAL A 176 1.83 -0.46 10.50
N GLY A 177 2.46 -0.09 11.61
CA GLY A 177 2.02 -0.34 12.99
C GLY A 177 1.16 0.78 13.57
N CYS A 178 0.79 0.65 14.84
CA CYS A 178 -0.11 1.57 15.55
C CYS A 178 0.42 3.01 15.50
N GLU A 179 1.71 3.18 15.78
CA GLU A 179 2.36 4.47 15.92
C GLU A 179 2.61 5.17 14.57
N ARG A 180 2.35 4.50 13.42
CA ARG A 180 2.42 5.15 12.11
C ARG A 180 1.28 6.14 11.90
N CYS A 181 0.10 5.79 12.39
CA CYS A 181 -1.10 6.63 12.34
C CYS A 181 -1.30 7.40 13.65
N HIS A 182 -0.97 6.78 14.79
CA HIS A 182 -1.16 7.40 16.10
C HIS A 182 0.01 8.28 16.57
N GLY A 183 1.12 8.30 15.82
CA GLY A 183 2.37 8.95 16.22
C GLY A 183 3.09 8.21 17.36
N PRO A 184 4.21 8.77 17.87
CA PRO A 184 4.95 8.17 18.99
C PRO A 184 4.13 8.23 20.29
N ARG A 185 3.93 7.08 20.95
CA ARG A 185 3.03 6.90 22.09
C ARG A 185 3.67 6.25 23.31
N LYS A 186 5.00 6.28 23.44
CA LYS A 186 5.67 5.74 24.63
C LYS A 186 5.18 6.37 25.94
N GLN A 187 5.09 7.70 26.00
CA GLN A 187 4.58 8.38 27.19
C GLN A 187 3.13 8.00 27.50
N HIS A 188 2.29 7.91 26.46
CA HIS A 188 0.91 7.46 26.60
C HIS A 188 0.84 6.04 27.16
N ALA A 189 1.58 5.09 26.60
CA ALA A 189 1.62 3.70 27.06
C ALA A 189 2.07 3.60 28.53
N GLN A 190 3.10 4.35 28.93
CA GLN A 190 3.60 4.37 30.30
C GLN A 190 2.59 4.95 31.30
N LEU A 191 1.92 6.04 30.95
CA LEU A 191 0.88 6.64 31.80
C LEU A 191 -0.38 5.76 31.83
N ALA A 192 -0.75 5.13 30.72
CA ALA A 192 -1.91 4.24 30.64
C ALA A 192 -1.78 3.03 31.58
N GLN A 193 -0.58 2.46 31.73
CA GLN A 193 -0.32 1.40 32.72
C GLN A 193 -0.60 1.82 34.16
N GLN A 194 -0.61 3.11 34.45
CA GLN A 194 -0.92 3.68 35.77
C GLN A 194 -2.37 4.18 35.86
N GLY A 195 -3.22 3.92 34.85
CA GLY A 195 -4.56 4.46 34.75
C GLY A 195 -4.63 5.94 34.36
N ARG A 196 -3.52 6.51 33.85
CA ARG A 196 -3.33 7.95 33.59
C ARG A 196 -3.15 8.29 32.11
N GLY A 197 -3.53 7.39 31.21
CA GLY A 197 -3.28 7.52 29.76
C GLY A 197 -3.81 8.82 29.14
N GLU A 198 -4.90 9.37 29.69
CA GLU A 198 -5.52 10.63 29.28
C GLU A 198 -4.63 11.86 29.54
N GLU A 199 -3.65 11.78 30.43
CA GLU A 199 -2.71 12.88 30.69
C GLU A 199 -1.71 13.06 29.53
N SER A 200 -1.54 12.06 28.66
CA SER A 200 -0.70 12.16 27.46
C SER A 200 -1.45 12.83 26.32
N LYS A 201 -1.53 14.16 26.37
CA LYS A 201 -2.12 14.99 25.31
C LYS A 201 -1.05 15.55 24.35
N PRO A 202 -1.39 15.82 23.09
CA PRO A 202 -2.67 15.50 22.44
C PRO A 202 -2.76 14.01 22.06
N LEU A 203 -3.93 13.41 22.27
CA LEU A 203 -4.26 12.15 21.62
C LEU A 203 -4.51 12.41 20.13
N VAL A 204 -4.39 11.40 19.27
CA VAL A 204 -4.70 11.59 17.85
C VAL A 204 -6.16 11.95 17.69
N GLN A 205 -6.36 13.13 17.10
CA GLN A 205 -7.65 13.65 16.70
C GLN A 205 -7.44 14.30 15.33
N TYR A 206 -8.24 13.89 14.36
CA TYR A 206 -8.35 14.57 13.08
C TYR A 206 -9.37 15.68 13.24
N ALA A 207 -8.98 16.93 12.95
CA ALA A 207 -9.85 18.08 13.18
C ALA A 207 -10.96 18.19 12.12
N SER A 208 -10.75 17.58 10.95
CA SER A 208 -11.69 17.52 9.82
C SER A 208 -11.64 16.16 9.11
N ALA A 209 -12.60 15.92 8.22
CA ALA A 209 -12.55 14.76 7.33
C ALA A 209 -11.35 14.82 6.37
N GLU A 210 -10.97 16.03 5.95
CA GLU A 210 -9.79 16.26 5.11
C GLU A 210 -8.52 15.84 5.85
N ASP A 211 -8.32 16.24 7.11
CA ASP A 211 -7.16 15.83 7.92
C ASP A 211 -7.07 14.30 8.06
N TYR A 212 -8.23 13.62 8.16
CA TYR A 212 -8.29 12.16 8.20
C TYR A 212 -7.79 11.57 6.88
N ILE A 213 -8.32 12.07 5.75
CA ILE A 213 -7.95 11.56 4.42
C ILE A 213 -6.49 11.85 4.12
N ASP A 214 -5.97 13.01 4.52
CA ASP A 214 -4.56 13.38 4.34
C ASP A 214 -3.62 12.44 5.09
N ALA A 215 -4.03 11.94 6.26
CA ALA A 215 -3.27 10.92 6.97
C ALA A 215 -3.16 9.62 6.17
N CYS A 216 -4.23 9.20 5.49
CA CYS A 216 -4.22 8.03 4.61
C CYS A 216 -3.45 8.31 3.30
N ALA A 217 -3.55 9.53 2.77
CA ALA A 217 -2.94 9.96 1.51
C ALA A 217 -1.41 9.94 1.54
N GLN A 218 -0.79 9.97 2.72
CA GLN A 218 0.66 9.76 2.87
C GLN A 218 1.16 8.49 2.17
N CYS A 219 0.32 7.45 2.06
CA CYS A 219 0.66 6.18 1.41
C CYS A 219 -0.31 5.82 0.28
N HIS A 220 -1.60 6.12 0.44
CA HIS A 220 -2.64 5.78 -0.53
C HIS A 220 -2.79 6.81 -1.67
N ARG A 221 -2.02 7.92 -1.59
CA ARG A 221 -1.82 8.92 -2.66
C ARG A 221 -3.05 9.75 -3.01
N ASP A 222 -2.82 11.03 -3.25
CA ASP A 222 -3.81 12.05 -3.61
C ASP A 222 -3.42 12.75 -4.92
N GLU A 223 -4.01 13.92 -5.20
CA GLU A 223 -3.70 14.74 -6.38
C GLU A 223 -2.20 15.06 -6.51
N SER A 224 -1.47 15.25 -5.40
CA SER A 224 -0.03 15.58 -5.42
C SER A 224 0.83 14.48 -6.04
N SER A 225 0.27 13.27 -6.12
CA SER A 225 0.91 12.08 -6.64
C SER A 225 0.61 11.81 -8.12
N VAL A 226 -0.26 12.60 -8.76
CA VAL A 226 -0.71 12.34 -10.13
C VAL A 226 0.24 12.96 -11.15
N SER A 227 0.76 12.12 -12.05
CA SER A 227 1.53 12.61 -13.20
C SER A 227 0.58 13.27 -14.22
N PRO A 228 0.97 14.38 -14.87
CA PRO A 228 0.21 14.97 -15.97
C PRO A 228 -0.07 14.02 -17.14
N THR A 229 0.72 12.95 -17.27
CA THR A 229 0.59 11.93 -18.31
C THR A 229 -0.10 10.65 -17.86
N ALA A 230 -0.53 10.59 -16.59
CA ALA A 230 -1.16 9.40 -16.03
C ALA A 230 -2.45 9.06 -16.77
N GLN A 231 -2.63 7.77 -17.06
CA GLN A 231 -3.85 7.25 -17.66
C GLN A 231 -4.88 6.93 -16.56
N PRO A 232 -6.19 7.02 -16.84
CA PRO A 232 -7.23 6.78 -15.83
C PRO A 232 -7.10 5.45 -15.08
N HIS A 233 -6.74 4.36 -15.78
CA HIS A 233 -6.56 3.05 -15.18
C HIS A 233 -5.34 2.96 -14.25
N GLU A 234 -4.38 3.89 -14.32
CA GLU A 234 -3.25 3.96 -13.38
C GLU A 234 -3.64 4.63 -12.05
N LEU A 235 -4.70 5.44 -12.06
CA LEU A 235 -5.15 6.27 -10.94
C LEU A 235 -6.13 5.53 -10.00
N VAL A 236 -6.72 4.42 -10.43
CA VAL A 236 -7.67 3.63 -9.62
C VAL A 236 -7.06 3.07 -8.33
N ARG A 237 -5.72 3.01 -8.26
CA ARG A 237 -4.98 2.61 -7.05
C ARG A 237 -4.74 3.76 -6.07
N PHE A 238 -5.11 5.00 -6.41
CA PHE A 238 -4.99 6.19 -5.55
C PHE A 238 -6.34 6.51 -4.92
N GLN A 239 -6.66 5.83 -3.81
CA GLN A 239 -8.02 5.86 -3.25
C GLN A 239 -8.43 7.26 -2.75
N PRO A 240 -7.59 8.02 -2.02
CA PRO A 240 -7.86 9.41 -1.66
C PRO A 240 -8.07 10.33 -2.87
N TYR A 241 -7.26 10.18 -3.92
CA TYR A 241 -7.44 10.94 -5.16
C TYR A 241 -8.85 10.73 -5.74
N GLY A 242 -9.27 9.47 -5.90
CA GLY A 242 -10.60 9.16 -6.40
C GLY A 242 -11.72 9.64 -5.47
N LEU A 243 -11.60 9.36 -4.17
CA LEU A 243 -12.64 9.70 -3.19
C LEU A 243 -12.88 11.21 -3.15
N LYS A 244 -11.82 12.03 -3.12
CA LYS A 244 -11.93 13.50 -3.10
C LYS A 244 -12.63 14.08 -4.33
N ARG A 245 -12.71 13.33 -5.43
CA ARG A 245 -13.38 13.71 -6.69
C ARG A 245 -14.82 13.19 -6.80
N SER A 246 -15.23 12.33 -5.88
CA SER A 246 -16.58 11.75 -5.86
C SER A 246 -17.61 12.80 -5.45
N ARG A 247 -18.76 12.83 -6.13
CA ARG A 247 -19.85 13.76 -5.75
C ARG A 247 -20.31 13.56 -4.32
N CYS A 248 -20.36 12.31 -3.83
CA CYS A 248 -20.72 12.04 -2.44
C CYS A 248 -19.77 12.75 -1.47
N TYR A 249 -18.46 12.74 -1.72
CA TYR A 249 -17.49 13.48 -0.91
C TYR A 249 -17.71 15.00 -0.99
N LEU A 250 -17.78 15.52 -2.22
CA LEU A 250 -17.90 16.96 -2.49
C LEU A 250 -19.20 17.57 -1.95
N GLU A 251 -20.29 16.80 -1.93
CA GLU A 251 -21.61 17.24 -1.47
C GLU A 251 -21.88 16.89 0.00
N SER A 252 -20.95 16.20 0.67
CA SER A 252 -21.02 15.94 2.12
C SER A 252 -19.74 16.38 2.84
N PRO A 253 -19.42 17.70 2.81
CA PRO A 253 -18.20 18.20 3.44
C PRO A 253 -18.18 17.83 4.93
N ASP A 254 -17.00 17.40 5.39
CA ASP A 254 -16.72 16.97 6.77
C ASP A 254 -17.50 15.74 7.27
N LYS A 255 -18.10 14.95 6.37
CA LYS A 255 -18.87 13.75 6.76
C LYS A 255 -18.29 12.41 6.30
N LEU A 256 -17.54 12.40 5.21
CA LEU A 256 -17.00 11.17 4.63
C LEU A 256 -15.49 11.08 4.81
N THR A 257 -15.05 9.95 5.38
CA THR A 257 -13.64 9.58 5.50
C THR A 257 -13.47 8.15 5.01
N CYS A 258 -12.23 7.66 4.94
CA CYS A 258 -11.98 6.24 4.66
C CYS A 258 -12.66 5.33 5.70
N SER A 259 -12.72 5.79 6.98
CA SER A 259 -13.35 5.02 8.07
C SER A 259 -14.87 4.95 8.02
N THR A 260 -15.51 5.77 7.18
CA THR A 260 -16.95 5.64 6.95
C THR A 260 -17.28 4.27 6.33
N CYS A 261 -16.38 3.73 5.51
CA CYS A 261 -16.59 2.46 4.81
C CYS A 261 -15.68 1.32 5.29
N HIS A 262 -14.46 1.63 5.74
CA HIS A 262 -13.46 0.63 6.12
C HIS A 262 -13.11 0.70 7.61
N ASP A 263 -12.88 -0.43 8.26
CA ASP A 263 -12.19 -0.43 9.56
C ASP A 263 -10.70 -0.13 9.30
N PRO A 264 -10.14 0.97 9.85
CA PRO A 264 -8.73 1.30 9.64
C PRO A 264 -7.76 0.31 10.32
N HIS A 265 -8.25 -0.54 11.24
CA HIS A 265 -7.42 -1.51 11.94
C HIS A 265 -7.48 -2.90 11.31
N ASP A 266 -8.54 -3.30 10.63
CA ASP A 266 -8.67 -4.69 10.15
C ASP A 266 -8.30 -4.82 8.66
N THR A 267 -8.27 -6.06 8.17
CA THR A 267 -8.28 -6.31 6.73
C THR A 267 -9.52 -5.69 6.09
N VAL A 268 -9.36 -5.17 4.87
CA VAL A 268 -10.48 -4.72 4.07
C VAL A 268 -11.44 -5.90 3.86
N SER A 269 -12.72 -5.67 4.14
CA SER A 269 -13.76 -6.67 3.93
C SER A 269 -13.97 -6.94 2.45
N HIS A 270 -14.34 -8.17 2.11
CA HIS A 270 -14.83 -8.51 0.77
C HIS A 270 -16.35 -8.74 0.77
N ASP A 271 -17.01 -8.52 1.90
CA ASP A 271 -18.47 -8.62 2.01
C ASP A 271 -19.12 -7.37 1.43
N ARG A 272 -19.65 -7.51 0.22
CA ARG A 272 -20.34 -6.44 -0.51
C ARG A 272 -21.56 -5.93 0.24
N THR A 273 -22.21 -6.74 1.07
CA THR A 273 -23.38 -6.33 1.86
C THR A 273 -23.03 -5.20 2.82
N VAL A 274 -21.88 -5.29 3.47
CA VAL A 274 -21.39 -4.26 4.39
C VAL A 274 -21.25 -2.92 3.68
N TYR A 275 -20.64 -2.91 2.49
CA TYR A 275 -20.42 -1.69 1.71
C TYR A 275 -21.71 -1.13 1.12
N ILE A 276 -22.60 -1.99 0.61
CA ILE A 276 -23.91 -1.57 0.10
C ILE A 276 -24.72 -0.89 1.21
N GLN A 277 -24.67 -1.41 2.44
CA GLN A 277 -25.32 -0.77 3.59
C GLN A 277 -24.74 0.62 3.87
N GLN A 278 -23.44 0.85 3.69
CA GLN A 278 -22.84 2.18 3.82
C GLN A 278 -23.40 3.15 2.75
N CYS A 279 -23.52 2.71 1.50
CA CYS A 279 -24.13 3.51 0.45
C CYS A 279 -25.59 3.88 0.81
N GLN A 280 -26.36 2.91 1.31
CA GLN A 280 -27.77 3.07 1.64
C GLN A 280 -28.04 4.01 2.82
N GLN A 281 -27.06 4.32 3.66
CA GLN A 281 -27.21 5.34 4.71
C GLN A 281 -27.52 6.72 4.14
N CYS A 282 -27.09 7.00 2.90
CA CYS A 282 -27.41 8.24 2.20
C CYS A 282 -28.29 8.01 0.96
N HIS A 283 -28.21 6.85 0.32
CA HIS A 283 -28.93 6.50 -0.91
C HIS A 283 -30.19 5.66 -0.65
N GLN A 284 -31.10 6.18 0.18
CA GLN A 284 -32.40 5.55 0.48
C GLN A 284 -33.57 6.48 0.16
N SER A 285 -34.78 5.91 0.08
CA SER A 285 -36.02 6.66 -0.15
C SER A 285 -36.18 7.81 0.86
N GLY A 286 -36.36 9.04 0.35
CA GLY A 286 -36.44 10.26 1.17
C GLY A 286 -35.22 11.18 1.08
N HIS A 287 -34.16 10.78 0.36
CA HIS A 287 -33.00 11.61 0.04
C HIS A 287 -32.94 11.92 -1.47
N ASP A 288 -32.34 13.05 -1.84
CA ASP A 288 -32.26 13.54 -3.23
C ASP A 288 -31.36 12.68 -4.16
N SER A 289 -30.65 11.71 -3.61
CA SER A 289 -29.64 10.89 -4.28
C SER A 289 -30.16 9.48 -4.65
N LEU A 290 -31.39 9.38 -5.15
CA LEU A 290 -32.00 8.09 -5.49
C LEU A 290 -31.42 7.48 -6.77
N CYS A 291 -31.07 6.21 -6.69
CA CYS A 291 -30.62 5.44 -7.85
C CYS A 291 -31.80 5.14 -8.78
N THR A 292 -31.77 5.70 -9.99
CA THR A 292 -32.84 5.53 -10.99
C THR A 292 -32.94 4.10 -11.53
N ALA A 293 -31.85 3.34 -11.46
CA ALA A 293 -31.82 1.94 -11.88
C ALA A 293 -32.55 1.01 -10.90
N SER A 294 -32.95 1.49 -9.70
CA SER A 294 -33.53 0.67 -8.62
C SER A 294 -32.85 -0.71 -8.47
N PRO A 295 -31.51 -0.76 -8.38
CA PRO A 295 -30.79 -2.02 -8.47
C PRO A 295 -31.18 -2.91 -7.29
N GLN A 296 -31.74 -4.09 -7.59
CA GLN A 296 -31.73 -5.18 -6.65
C GLN A 296 -30.29 -5.72 -6.57
N GLY A 297 -29.47 -5.14 -5.70
CA GLY A 297 -28.40 -5.92 -5.08
C GLY A 297 -26.97 -5.43 -5.22
N ASP A 298 -26.61 -4.43 -6.06
CA ASP A 298 -25.20 -4.01 -6.10
C ASP A 298 -24.94 -2.58 -6.63
N CYS A 299 -24.40 -1.71 -5.77
CA CYS A 299 -23.97 -0.35 -6.14
C CYS A 299 -22.54 -0.33 -6.73
N ILE A 300 -21.69 -1.25 -6.30
CA ILE A 300 -20.24 -1.20 -6.49
C ILE A 300 -19.88 -1.51 -7.95
N ASP A 301 -20.60 -2.42 -8.61
CA ASP A 301 -20.30 -2.78 -10.01
C ASP A 301 -20.42 -1.59 -10.98
N CYS A 302 -21.38 -0.69 -10.73
CA CYS A 302 -21.55 0.50 -11.56
C CYS A 302 -20.79 1.73 -11.04
N HIS A 303 -20.66 1.87 -9.72
CA HIS A 303 -20.11 3.07 -9.09
C HIS A 303 -18.64 2.99 -8.67
N MET A 304 -18.12 1.79 -8.46
CA MET A 304 -16.74 1.51 -8.00
C MET A 304 -16.19 0.24 -8.67
N PRO A 305 -16.23 0.14 -10.02
CA PRO A 305 -15.84 -1.07 -10.72
C PRO A 305 -14.37 -1.42 -10.46
N ALA A 306 -14.09 -2.72 -10.40
CA ALA A 306 -12.71 -3.21 -10.40
C ALA A 306 -12.09 -2.93 -11.78
N THR A 307 -10.99 -2.16 -11.79
CA THR A 307 -10.26 -1.79 -13.00
C THR A 307 -8.84 -2.33 -12.89
N GLU A 308 -8.38 -3.02 -13.93
CA GLU A 308 -7.00 -3.51 -14.01
C GLU A 308 -6.03 -2.32 -14.13
N TRP A 309 -5.00 -2.32 -13.29
CA TRP A 309 -3.88 -1.39 -13.38
C TRP A 309 -2.76 -1.98 -14.22
N THR A 310 -2.20 -3.13 -13.81
CA THR A 310 -1.14 -3.84 -14.55
C THR A 310 -0.96 -5.26 -14.01
N ALA A 311 -0.37 -6.15 -14.81
CA ALA A 311 -0.03 -7.53 -14.42
C ALA A 311 -1.21 -8.36 -13.87
N GLY A 312 -2.45 -8.07 -14.30
CA GLY A 312 -3.66 -8.69 -13.76
C GLY A 312 -4.01 -8.26 -12.34
N ILE A 313 -3.39 -7.19 -11.82
CA ILE A 313 -3.73 -6.55 -10.55
C ILE A 313 -4.79 -5.50 -10.83
N ALA A 314 -5.90 -5.58 -10.10
CA ALA A 314 -7.02 -4.65 -10.21
C ALA A 314 -7.36 -4.03 -8.87
N PHE A 315 -7.90 -2.82 -8.92
CA PHE A 315 -8.43 -2.09 -7.76
C PHE A 315 -9.84 -1.60 -8.04
N HIS A 316 -10.66 -1.47 -7.01
CA HIS A 316 -11.92 -0.75 -7.10
C HIS A 316 -11.67 0.75 -7.26
N ASP A 317 -12.28 1.37 -8.27
CA ASP A 317 -12.20 2.82 -8.46
C ASP A 317 -12.92 3.54 -7.31
N HIS A 318 -12.21 4.40 -6.60
CA HIS A 318 -12.74 5.22 -5.50
C HIS A 318 -13.23 6.60 -5.96
N GLU A 319 -13.14 6.93 -7.26
CA GLU A 319 -13.92 8.03 -7.84
C GLU A 319 -15.36 7.56 -8.06
N ILE A 320 -16.14 7.53 -6.98
CA ILE A 320 -17.48 6.94 -6.90
C ILE A 320 -18.45 7.70 -7.82
N ARG A 321 -18.73 7.11 -9.00
CA ARG A 321 -19.60 7.68 -10.05
C ARG A 321 -20.10 6.60 -10.99
N ILE A 322 -21.18 6.87 -11.71
CA ILE A 322 -21.61 5.94 -12.78
C ILE A 322 -20.58 5.98 -13.91
N HIS A 323 -19.93 4.85 -14.16
CA HIS A 323 -19.04 4.70 -15.31
C HIS A 323 -19.86 4.49 -16.59
N GLU A 324 -19.89 5.46 -17.50
CA GLU A 324 -20.71 5.42 -18.72
C GLU A 324 -20.45 4.19 -19.60
N ALA A 325 -19.22 3.65 -19.59
CA ALA A 325 -18.86 2.43 -20.31
C ALA A 325 -19.53 1.16 -19.74
N LEU A 326 -19.96 1.20 -18.48
CA LEU A 326 -20.59 0.09 -17.74
C LEU A 326 -22.08 0.37 -17.43
N ALA A 327 -22.57 1.57 -17.76
CA ALA A 327 -23.98 1.91 -17.61
C ALA A 327 -24.81 1.03 -18.57
N PRO A 328 -25.93 0.42 -18.09
CA PRO A 328 -26.90 -0.17 -19.00
C PRO A 328 -27.29 0.87 -20.05
N LYS A 329 -27.31 0.50 -21.34
CA LYS A 329 -27.65 1.40 -22.48
C LYS A 329 -29.08 2.00 -22.43
N HIS A 330 -29.76 1.93 -21.29
CA HIS A 330 -31.14 2.39 -21.08
C HIS A 330 -31.32 3.39 -19.93
N SER A 331 -30.26 3.90 -19.30
CA SER A 331 -30.40 4.95 -18.29
C SER A 331 -29.61 6.20 -18.68
N THR A 332 -30.21 7.04 -19.51
CA THR A 332 -29.84 8.46 -19.58
C THR A 332 -30.06 9.08 -18.20
N PRO A 333 -29.04 9.67 -17.55
CA PRO A 333 -29.25 10.43 -16.33
C PRO A 333 -30.06 11.67 -16.69
N GLN A 334 -31.27 11.81 -16.16
CA GLN A 334 -31.92 13.12 -16.11
C GLN A 334 -31.19 13.93 -15.04
N VAL A 335 -30.15 14.65 -15.46
CA VAL A 335 -29.61 15.77 -14.69
C VAL A 335 -30.69 16.85 -14.71
N LYS A 336 -31.37 17.06 -13.57
CA LYS A 336 -32.15 18.29 -13.39
C LYS A 336 -31.16 19.47 -13.26
N PRO A 337 -31.49 20.63 -13.86
CA PRO A 337 -30.60 21.79 -13.94
C PRO A 337 -30.25 22.37 -12.57
#